data_AF-A0A0L7L5K5-F1
#
_entry.id   AF-A0A0L7L5K5-F1
#
_cell.length_a   1.000
_cell.length_b   1.000
_cell.length_c   1.000
_cell.angle_alpha   90.00
_cell.angle_beta   90.00
_cell.angle_gamma   90.00
#
_symmetry.space_group_name_H-M   'P 1'
#
loop_
_entity.id
_entity.type
_entity.pdbx_description
1 polymer ?
#
loop_
_entity_poly.entity_id
_entity_poly.type
_entity_poly.pdbx_seq_one_letter_code
_entity_poly.pdbx_strand_id
1 'polypeptide(L)'
;MKAWTAHEHDTTISCCRTLHVKHAAYASALYTLIAYFAIIGTQMFMIILSIFLFYGVYKENVAFLVPWVVGCMTFMALEAMAMVYSNVLRDHVNKQFDSVCKAEILFLIPRMLVNCLCLYCVLRLYHLLRAGVTWKGAAPIEL
;
A
#
# COMPACT_ATOMS: atom_id res chain seq x y z
N MET A 1 37.05 57.70 -2.63
CA MET A 1 35.62 57.42 -2.87
C MET A 1 35.48 56.35 -3.94
N LYS A 2 35.09 55.14 -3.57
CA LYS A 2 34.37 54.19 -4.44
C LYS A 2 33.70 53.19 -3.51
N ALA A 3 32.42 53.46 -3.25
CA ALA A 3 31.53 52.61 -2.48
C ALA A 3 31.31 51.31 -3.25
N TRP A 4 31.77 50.19 -2.69
CA TRP A 4 31.42 48.87 -3.17
C TRP A 4 30.04 48.51 -2.61
N THR A 5 29.06 48.42 -3.50
CA THR A 5 27.67 48.11 -3.25
C THR A 5 27.52 46.64 -2.84
N ALA A 6 27.41 46.41 -1.53
CA ALA A 6 27.14 45.12 -0.91
C ALA A 6 25.64 44.72 -0.95
N HIS A 7 24.97 44.86 -2.10
CA HIS A 7 23.50 44.71 -2.17
C HIS A 7 22.97 43.62 -3.13
N GLU A 8 23.85 42.93 -3.87
CA GLU A 8 23.42 41.98 -4.93
C GLU A 8 23.64 40.50 -4.59
N HIS A 9 24.29 40.20 -3.46
CA HIS A 9 24.62 38.82 -3.07
C HIS A 9 23.54 38.13 -2.20
N ASP A 10 22.58 38.88 -1.63
CA ASP A 10 21.55 38.34 -0.73
C ASP A 10 20.29 37.84 -1.47
N THR A 11 19.96 38.44 -2.62
CA THR A 11 18.75 38.10 -3.39
C THR A 11 18.91 36.79 -4.17
N THR A 12 20.11 36.47 -4.65
CA THR A 12 20.41 35.21 -5.37
C THR A 12 20.39 33.99 -4.44
N ILE A 13 20.90 34.11 -3.21
CA ILE A 13 20.86 33.04 -2.21
C ILE A 13 19.43 32.76 -1.75
N SER A 14 18.62 33.81 -1.58
CA SER A 14 17.20 33.69 -1.23
C SER A 14 16.39 33.08 -2.39
N CYS A 15 16.68 33.44 -3.65
CA CYS A 15 16.04 32.86 -4.82
C CYS A 15 16.35 31.37 -4.98
N CYS A 16 17.61 30.94 -4.83
CA CYS A 16 17.98 29.52 -4.83
C CYS A 16 17.30 28.74 -3.69
N ARG A 17 17.22 29.32 -2.48
CA ARG A 17 16.53 28.69 -1.34
C ARG A 17 15.02 28.56 -1.60
N THR A 18 14.40 29.58 -2.18
CA THR A 18 12.96 29.58 -2.50
C THR A 18 12.64 28.63 -3.66
N LEU A 19 13.52 28.54 -4.67
CA LEU A 19 13.40 27.60 -5.77
C LEU A 19 13.52 26.14 -5.28
N HIS A 20 14.46 25.88 -4.37
CA HIS A 20 14.66 24.59 -3.73
C HIS A 20 13.47 24.18 -2.85
N VAL A 21 12.90 25.11 -2.09
CA VAL A 21 11.70 24.88 -1.26
C VAL A 21 10.48 24.61 -2.13
N LYS A 22 10.29 25.34 -3.25
CA LYS A 22 9.20 25.07 -4.19
C LYS A 22 9.37 23.72 -4.89
N HIS A 23 10.56 23.39 -5.37
CA HIS A 23 10.82 22.08 -6.00
C HIS A 23 10.62 20.93 -5.01
N ALA A 24 11.02 21.10 -3.75
CA ALA A 24 10.78 20.12 -2.69
C ALA A 24 9.28 19.95 -2.39
N ALA A 25 8.51 21.04 -2.37
CA ALA A 25 7.06 20.99 -2.19
C ALA A 25 6.36 20.28 -3.37
N TYR A 26 6.69 20.64 -4.62
CA TYR A 26 6.14 19.97 -5.81
C TYR A 26 6.53 18.49 -5.88
N ALA A 27 7.77 18.15 -5.54
CA ALA A 27 8.20 16.76 -5.42
C ALA A 27 7.34 16.03 -4.40
N SER A 28 7.24 16.52 -3.16
CA SER A 28 6.46 15.86 -2.11
C SER A 28 5.00 15.61 -2.50
N ALA A 29 4.35 16.59 -3.14
CA ALA A 29 2.99 16.45 -3.65
C ALA A 29 2.89 15.37 -4.74
N LEU A 30 3.82 15.37 -5.70
CA LEU A 30 3.87 14.37 -6.78
C LEU A 30 4.07 12.95 -6.22
N TYR A 31 4.98 12.77 -5.26
CA TYR A 31 5.23 11.46 -4.65
C TYR A 31 4.03 10.98 -3.83
N THR A 32 3.37 11.85 -3.06
CA THR A 32 2.12 11.49 -2.37
C THR A 32 1.03 11.06 -3.36
N LEU A 33 0.91 11.72 -4.51
CA LEU A 33 -0.04 11.34 -5.55
C LEU A 33 0.28 9.96 -6.15
N ILE A 34 1.56 9.69 -6.41
CA ILE A 34 2.01 8.36 -6.89
C ILE A 34 1.70 7.28 -5.86
N ALA A 35 1.93 7.55 -4.57
CA ALA A 35 1.62 6.61 -3.51
C ALA A 35 0.12 6.36 -3.37
N TYR A 36 -0.74 7.39 -3.41
CA TYR A 36 -2.18 7.19 -3.42
C TYR A 36 -2.65 6.42 -4.64
N PHE A 37 -2.08 6.67 -5.81
CA PHE A 37 -2.38 5.90 -7.01
C PHE A 37 -1.98 4.44 -6.85
N ALA A 38 -0.82 4.16 -6.26
CA ALA A 38 -0.38 2.81 -5.94
C ALA A 38 -1.34 2.13 -4.95
N ILE A 39 -1.73 2.82 -3.86
CA ILE A 39 -2.68 2.30 -2.85
C ILE A 39 -4.03 1.99 -3.50
N ILE A 40 -4.59 2.90 -4.29
CA ILE A 40 -5.86 2.67 -4.99
C ILE A 40 -5.71 1.52 -5.98
N GLY A 41 -4.59 1.45 -6.71
CA GLY A 41 -4.28 0.36 -7.61
C GLY A 41 -4.23 -0.99 -6.91
N THR A 42 -3.50 -1.12 -5.80
CA THR A 42 -3.44 -2.37 -5.03
C THR A 42 -4.82 -2.78 -4.53
N GLN A 43 -5.67 -1.82 -4.15
CA GLN A 43 -7.05 -2.10 -3.74
C GLN A 43 -7.91 -2.68 -4.86
N MET A 44 -7.80 -2.12 -6.06
CA MET A 44 -8.52 -2.66 -7.23
C MET A 44 -8.04 -4.07 -7.57
N PHE A 45 -6.73 -4.34 -7.51
CA PHE A 45 -6.18 -5.69 -7.71
C PHE A 45 -6.62 -6.68 -6.63
N MET A 46 -6.69 -6.24 -5.37
CA MET A 46 -7.17 -7.06 -4.25
C MET A 46 -8.63 -7.48 -4.42
N ILE A 47 -9.49 -6.61 -4.97
CA ILE A 47 -10.87 -6.96 -5.31
C ILE A 47 -10.91 -8.07 -6.36
N ILE A 48 -10.13 -7.93 -7.44
CA ILE A 48 -10.06 -8.92 -8.52
C ILE A 48 -9.58 -10.28 -7.99
N LEU A 49 -8.51 -10.28 -7.20
CA LEU A 49 -8.00 -11.50 -6.57
C LEU A 49 -9.07 -12.14 -5.68
N SER A 50 -9.82 -11.34 -4.92
CA SER A 50 -10.87 -11.86 -4.02
C SER A 50 -12.01 -12.55 -4.78
N ILE A 51 -12.32 -12.11 -6.00
CA ILE A 51 -13.27 -12.81 -6.89
C ILE A 51 -12.69 -14.18 -7.30
N PHE A 52 -11.41 -14.24 -7.67
CA PHE A 52 -10.75 -15.52 -7.97
C PHE A 52 -10.70 -16.46 -6.77
N LEU A 53 -10.50 -15.93 -5.57
CA LEU A 53 -10.58 -16.72 -4.33
C LEU A 53 -11.97 -17.31 -4.16
N PHE A 54 -13.02 -16.50 -4.30
CA PHE A 54 -14.40 -16.97 -4.17
C PHE A 54 -14.71 -18.08 -5.18
N TYR A 55 -14.27 -17.91 -6.43
CA TYR A 55 -14.38 -18.94 -7.46
C TYR A 55 -13.58 -20.22 -7.10
N GLY A 56 -12.36 -20.07 -6.60
CA GLY A 56 -11.51 -21.16 -6.15
C GLY A 56 -12.12 -21.97 -5.01
N VAL A 57 -12.74 -21.29 -4.04
CA VAL A 57 -13.48 -21.91 -2.93
C VAL A 57 -14.69 -22.68 -3.46
N TYR A 58 -15.46 -22.10 -4.39
CA TYR A 58 -16.64 -22.75 -4.96
C TYR A 58 -16.31 -24.02 -5.79
N LYS A 59 -15.23 -23.96 -6.57
CA LYS A 59 -14.71 -25.09 -7.35
C LYS A 59 -13.88 -26.08 -6.52
N GLU A 60 -13.62 -25.78 -5.24
CA GLU A 60 -12.67 -26.50 -4.36
C GLU A 60 -11.29 -26.70 -5.03
N ASN A 61 -10.89 -25.75 -5.89
CA ASN A 61 -9.65 -25.83 -6.65
C ASN A 61 -8.55 -24.99 -6.00
N VAL A 62 -7.55 -25.69 -5.48
CA VAL A 62 -6.39 -25.13 -4.79
C VAL A 62 -5.56 -24.20 -5.68
N ALA A 63 -5.59 -24.38 -7.01
CA ALA A 63 -4.83 -23.57 -7.97
C ALA A 63 -5.21 -22.08 -7.97
N PHE A 64 -6.45 -21.73 -7.58
CA PHE A 64 -6.89 -20.33 -7.48
C PHE A 64 -6.66 -19.73 -6.08
N LEU A 65 -6.44 -20.57 -5.08
CA LEU A 65 -6.20 -20.15 -3.71
C LEU A 65 -4.76 -19.62 -3.52
N VAL A 66 -3.78 -20.29 -4.14
CA VAL A 66 -2.36 -19.93 -4.03
C VAL A 66 -2.05 -18.54 -4.60
N PRO A 67 -2.52 -18.18 -5.82
CA PRO A 67 -2.31 -16.83 -6.37
C PRO A 67 -2.92 -15.73 -5.50
N TRP A 68 -4.06 -15.99 -4.85
CA TRP A 68 -4.66 -15.03 -3.92
C TRP A 68 -3.77 -14.77 -2.71
N VAL A 69 -3.26 -15.83 -2.08
CA VAL A 69 -2.37 -15.70 -0.91
C VAL A 69 -1.09 -14.93 -1.27
N VAL A 70 -0.43 -15.31 -2.37
CA VAL A 70 0.79 -14.65 -2.84
C VAL A 70 0.53 -13.19 -3.23
N GLY A 71 -0.56 -12.94 -3.95
CA GLY A 71 -0.96 -11.59 -4.35
C GLY A 71 -1.28 -10.70 -3.16
N CYS A 72 -2.05 -11.21 -2.20
CA CYS A 72 -2.37 -10.49 -0.96
C CYS A 72 -1.10 -10.11 -0.18
N MET A 73 -0.17 -11.04 0.02
CA MET A 73 1.11 -10.74 0.70
C MET A 73 1.94 -9.68 -0.05
N THR A 74 2.00 -9.78 -1.38
CA THR A 74 2.78 -8.85 -2.21
C THR A 74 2.18 -7.45 -2.19
N PHE A 75 0.86 -7.32 -2.36
CA PHE A 75 0.18 -6.03 -2.35
C PHE A 75 0.16 -5.37 -0.96
N MET A 76 0.07 -6.16 0.11
CA MET A 76 0.24 -5.65 1.48
C MET A 76 1.63 -5.07 1.71
N ALA A 77 2.68 -5.73 1.21
CA ALA A 77 4.04 -5.22 1.30
C ALA A 77 4.22 -3.93 0.47
N LEU A 78 3.70 -3.89 -0.76
CA LEU A 78 3.74 -2.70 -1.62
C LEU A 78 3.05 -1.49 -0.98
N GLU A 79 1.88 -1.71 -0.38
CA GLU A 79 1.14 -0.64 0.30
C GLU A 79 1.88 -0.11 1.54
N ALA A 80 2.43 -1.01 2.36
CA ALA A 80 3.26 -0.62 3.50
C ALA A 80 4.49 0.20 3.05
N MET A 81 5.15 -0.23 1.97
CA MET A 81 6.32 0.48 1.42
C MET A 81 5.92 1.86 0.86
N ALA A 82 4.84 1.95 0.07
CA ALA A 82 4.36 3.21 -0.49
C ALA A 82 4.02 4.24 0.61
N MET A 83 3.46 3.77 1.72
CA MET A 83 3.17 4.58 2.90
C MET A 83 4.44 5.07 3.60
N VAL A 84 5.40 4.17 3.87
CA VAL A 84 6.67 4.54 4.51
C VAL A 84 7.45 5.54 3.65
N TYR A 85 7.53 5.31 2.33
CA TYR A 85 8.20 6.24 1.42
C TYR A 85 7.54 7.62 1.40
N SER A 86 6.20 7.65 1.36
CA SER A 86 5.45 8.93 1.42
C SER A 86 5.72 9.68 2.72
N ASN A 87 5.79 8.95 3.83
CA ASN A 87 6.03 9.52 5.15
C ASN A 87 7.47 10.05 5.30
N VAL A 88 8.49 9.30 4.87
CA VAL A 88 9.90 9.72 4.90
C VAL A 88 10.11 11.00 4.08
N LEU A 89 9.49 11.06 2.91
CA LEU A 89 9.63 12.23 2.05
C LEU A 89 8.91 13.45 2.63
N ARG A 90 7.73 13.25 3.23
CA ARG A 90 6.97 14.32 3.91
C ARG A 90 7.74 14.83 5.14
N ASP A 91 8.44 13.97 5.87
CA ASP A 91 9.30 14.35 6.99
C ASP A 91 10.49 15.21 6.54
N HIS A 92 11.16 14.84 5.43
CA HIS A 92 12.24 15.63 4.85
C HIS A 92 11.82 17.04 4.42
N VAL A 93 10.59 17.21 3.93
CA VAL A 93 10.10 18.49 3.39
C VAL A 93 9.44 19.36 4.46
N ASN A 94 8.58 18.79 5.31
CA ASN A 94 7.77 19.58 6.23
C ASN A 94 8.40 19.74 7.64
N LYS A 95 9.40 18.92 8.01
CA LYS A 95 10.05 18.89 9.34
C LYS A 95 9.08 18.78 10.54
N GLN A 96 7.79 18.57 10.29
CA GLN A 96 6.73 18.37 11.27
C GLN A 96 5.84 17.21 10.80
N PHE A 97 5.56 16.30 11.72
CA PHE A 97 4.63 15.19 11.49
C PHE A 97 3.19 15.71 11.49
N ASP A 98 2.62 15.84 10.29
CA ASP A 98 1.22 16.24 10.11
C ASP A 98 0.23 15.20 10.65
N SER A 99 -0.94 15.69 11.09
CA SER A 99 -2.10 14.88 11.50
C SER A 99 -2.53 13.86 10.42
N VAL A 100 -2.27 14.18 9.15
CA VAL A 100 -2.53 13.30 8.00
C VAL A 100 -1.72 11.99 8.10
N CYS A 101 -0.43 12.05 8.47
CA CYS A 101 0.40 10.87 8.65
C CYS A 101 -0.14 9.96 9.77
N LYS A 102 -0.61 10.56 10.86
CA LYS A 102 -1.22 9.81 11.99
C LYS A 102 -2.52 9.12 11.58
N ALA A 103 -3.35 9.78 10.77
CA ALA A 103 -4.58 9.20 10.24
C ALA A 103 -4.31 8.05 9.25
N GLU A 104 -3.31 8.19 8.39
CA GLU A 104 -2.90 7.16 7.43
C GLU A 104 -2.40 5.90 8.13
N ILE A 105 -1.50 6.05 9.11
CA ILE A 105 -1.01 4.92 9.93
C ILE A 105 -2.15 4.25 10.70
N LEU A 106 -3.07 5.05 11.25
CA LEU A 106 -4.23 4.54 12.00
C LEU A 106 -5.17 3.71 11.12
N PHE A 107 -5.27 4.02 9.82
CA PHE A 107 -6.07 3.22 8.88
C PHE A 107 -5.35 1.95 8.42
N LEU A 108 -4.02 1.99 8.29
CA LEU A 108 -3.22 0.85 7.83
C LEU A 108 -3.17 -0.29 8.84
N ILE A 109 -2.93 0.00 10.11
CA ILE A 109 -2.71 -1.04 11.14
C ILE A 109 -3.91 -1.98 11.27
N PRO A 110 -5.16 -1.49 11.47
CA PRO A 110 -6.33 -2.36 11.55
C PRO A 110 -6.53 -3.18 10.29
N ARG A 111 -6.27 -2.58 9.12
CA ARG A 111 -6.42 -3.26 7.84
C ARG A 111 -5.40 -4.39 7.65
N MET A 112 -4.15 -4.17 8.04
CA MET A 112 -3.13 -5.23 8.05
C MET A 112 -3.54 -6.38 8.96
N LEU A 113 -4.10 -6.10 10.14
CA LEU A 113 -4.57 -7.13 11.06
C LEU A 113 -5.72 -7.95 10.48
N VAL A 114 -6.72 -7.30 9.87
CA VAL A 114 -7.84 -7.98 9.20
C VAL A 114 -7.34 -8.85 8.05
N ASN A 115 -6.41 -8.35 7.23
CA ASN A 115 -5.84 -9.13 6.13
C ASN A 115 -5.03 -10.33 6.62
N CYS A 116 -4.28 -10.19 7.72
CA CYS A 116 -3.59 -11.31 8.37
C CYS A 116 -4.58 -12.38 8.86
N LEU A 117 -5.71 -11.98 9.44
CA LEU A 117 -6.78 -12.90 9.85
C LEU A 117 -7.37 -13.62 8.64
N CYS A 118 -7.63 -12.90 7.53
CA CYS A 118 -8.10 -13.51 6.30
C CYS A 118 -7.09 -14.51 5.71
N LEU A 119 -5.81 -14.18 5.69
CA LEU A 119 -4.74 -15.09 5.26
C LEU A 119 -4.71 -16.37 6.11
N TYR A 120 -4.81 -16.24 7.43
CA TYR A 120 -4.87 -17.39 8.32
C TYR A 120 -6.08 -18.29 8.01
N CYS A 121 -7.27 -17.71 7.79
CA CYS A 121 -8.47 -18.47 7.42
C CYS A 121 -8.29 -19.21 6.08
N VAL A 122 -7.72 -18.55 5.07
CA VAL A 122 -7.50 -19.15 3.75
C VAL A 122 -6.44 -20.25 3.80
N LEU A 123 -5.36 -20.07 4.58
CA LEU A 123 -4.36 -21.12 4.79
C LEU A 123 -4.95 -22.33 5.51
N ARG A 124 -5.81 -22.11 6.50
CA ARG A 124 -6.54 -23.22 7.16
C ARG A 124 -7.41 -23.98 6.15
N LEU A 125 -8.15 -23.26 5.31
CA LEU A 125 -8.97 -23.87 4.25
C LEU A 125 -8.11 -24.64 3.24
N TYR A 126 -6.97 -24.08 2.84
CA TYR A 126 -5.98 -24.75 1.98
C TYR A 126 -5.55 -26.10 2.57
N HIS A 127 -5.20 -26.13 3.85
CA HIS A 127 -4.79 -27.35 4.53
C HIS A 127 -5.92 -28.39 4.58
N LEU A 128 -7.17 -27.96 4.82
CA LEU A 128 -8.35 -28.84 4.82
C LEU A 128 -8.63 -29.44 3.43
N LEU A 129 -8.60 -28.62 2.38
CA LEU A 129 -8.79 -29.07 1.00
C LEU A 129 -7.67 -30.03 0.58
N ARG A 130 -6.43 -29.78 1.00
CA ARG A 130 -5.30 -30.67 0.74
C ARG A 130 -5.40 -32.00 1.51
N ALA A 131 -6.06 -32.01 2.67
CA ALA A 131 -6.38 -33.22 3.43
C ALA A 131 -7.57 -34.00 2.84
N GLY A 132 -8.19 -33.52 1.75
CA GLY A 132 -9.33 -34.17 1.10
C GLY A 132 -10.67 -33.93 1.79
N VAL A 133 -10.73 -32.99 2.74
CA VAL A 133 -11.98 -32.61 3.43
C VAL A 133 -12.76 -31.66 2.52
N THR A 134 -13.75 -32.20 1.80
CA THR A 134 -14.70 -31.41 1.00
C THR A 134 -15.89 -30.95 1.84
N TRP A 135 -16.39 -29.76 1.56
CA TRP A 135 -17.58 -29.21 2.21
C TRP A 135 -18.88 -29.56 1.47
N LYS A 136 -18.82 -30.22 0.31
CA LYS A 136 -20.00 -30.54 -0.52
C LYS A 136 -20.91 -31.66 0.03
N GLY A 137 -20.60 -32.22 1.20
CA GLY A 137 -21.32 -33.36 1.74
C GLY A 137 -21.05 -34.65 0.95
N ALA A 138 -21.42 -35.80 1.51
CA ALA A 138 -21.32 -37.06 0.79
C ALA A 138 -22.16 -36.96 -0.50
N ALA A 139 -21.54 -37.21 -1.65
CA ALA A 139 -22.26 -37.27 -2.92
C ALA A 139 -23.44 -38.25 -2.76
N PRO A 140 -24.67 -37.89 -3.18
CA PRO A 140 -25.77 -38.85 -3.22
C PRO A 140 -25.30 -40.01 -4.10
N ILE A 141 -25.24 -41.18 -3.48
CA ILE A 141 -24.94 -42.42 -4.15
C ILE A 141 -26.20 -42.70 -4.98
N GLU A 142 -26.17 -42.37 -6.26
CA GLU A 142 -27.21 -42.77 -7.21
C GLU A 142 -27.16 -44.31 -7.26
N LEU A 143 -28.12 -44.95 -6.57
CA LEU A 143 -28.31 -46.39 -6.52
C LEU A 143 -29.12 -46.86 -7.74
#